data_AF-A0A1Y1QB54-F1
#
_entry.id   AF-A0A1Y1QB54-F1
#
_cell.length_a   1.000
_cell.length_b   1.000
_cell.length_c   1.000
_cell.angle_alpha   90.00
_cell.angle_beta   90.00
_cell.angle_gamma   90.00
#
_symmetry.space_group_name_H-M   'P 1'
#
loop_
_entity.id
_entity.type
_entity.pdbx_description
1 polymer ?
#
loop_
_entity_poly.entity_id
_entity_poly.type
_entity_poly.pdbx_seq_one_letter_code
_entity_poly.pdbx_strand_id
1 'polypeptide(L)'
;MESIIARLLDSADGNKELAEWGIVYIDEIDKLARSGENSHGTRDVGGEGVQQALLKLVEGTTVKVPAKGRKDQAPVMLDTRNILFIVGGAFSGLEKLLEKRLKPGAKGIGFHSTHTPDDPKADKLRLFSEVQPEDLRHFGLIPEFIGRFP
;
A
#
# COMPACT_ATOMS: atom_id res chain seq x y z
N MET A 1 -0.57 6.25 13.38
CA MET A 1 0.29 5.06 13.17
C MET A 1 0.46 4.25 14.43
N GLU A 2 0.82 4.88 15.55
CA GLU A 2 0.76 4.24 16.89
C GLU A 2 -0.62 3.61 17.18
N SER A 3 -1.68 4.19 16.61
CA SER A 3 -3.04 3.65 16.62
C SER A 3 -3.20 2.26 15.98
N ILE A 4 -2.37 1.88 15.01
CA ILE A 4 -2.44 0.56 14.35
C ILE A 4 -1.96 -0.51 15.32
N ILE A 5 -0.78 -0.29 15.92
CA ILE A 5 -0.20 -1.22 16.89
C ILE A 5 -1.03 -1.28 18.17
N ALA A 6 -1.60 -0.16 18.61
CA ALA A 6 -2.54 -0.15 19.74
C ALA A 6 -3.78 -1.01 19.46
N ARG A 7 -4.36 -0.92 18.25
CA ARG A 7 -5.50 -1.76 17.85
C ARG A 7 -5.13 -3.24 17.75
N LEU A 8 -3.91 -3.55 17.29
CA LEU A 8 -3.42 -4.93 17.25
C LEU A 8 -3.29 -5.51 18.66
N LEU A 9 -2.69 -4.75 19.59
CA LEU A 9 -2.57 -5.14 20.99
C LEU A 9 -3.95 -5.31 21.66
N ASP A 10 -4.88 -4.39 21.39
CA ASP A 10 -6.26 -4.50 21.86
C ASP A 10 -6.93 -5.79 21.33
N SER A 11 -6.68 -6.15 20.07
CA SER A 11 -7.20 -7.38 19.45
C SER A 11 -6.56 -8.65 20.01
N ALA A 12 -5.40 -8.52 20.66
CA ALA A 12 -4.72 -9.58 21.39
C ALA A 12 -5.02 -9.56 22.90
N ASP A 13 -6.07 -8.85 23.34
CA ASP A 13 -6.45 -8.70 24.74
C ASP A 13 -5.32 -8.18 25.65
N GLY A 14 -4.43 -7.34 25.10
CA GLY A 14 -3.27 -6.81 25.83
C GLY A 14 -2.09 -7.78 25.92
N ASN A 15 -2.17 -8.96 25.31
CA ASN A 15 -1.08 -9.91 25.25
C ASN A 15 -0.02 -9.44 24.22
N LYS A 16 1.14 -9.03 24.74
CA LYS A 16 2.24 -8.54 23.93
C LYS A 16 2.76 -9.63 22.98
N GLU A 17 3.00 -10.82 23.51
CA GLU A 17 3.60 -11.92 22.76
C GLU A 17 2.72 -12.34 21.59
N LEU A 18 1.39 -12.36 21.76
CA LEU A 18 0.45 -12.63 20.66
C LEU A 18 0.40 -11.49 19.64
N ALA A 19 0.43 -10.23 20.11
CA ALA A 19 0.38 -9.07 19.22
C ALA A 19 1.62 -8.97 18.31
N GLU A 20 2.82 -9.32 18.81
CA GLU A 20 4.05 -9.29 18.00
C GLU A 20 4.05 -10.31 16.84
N TRP A 21 3.20 -11.34 16.91
CA TRP A 21 2.98 -12.33 15.83
C TRP A 21 1.66 -12.12 15.08
N GLY A 22 1.05 -10.95 15.25
CA GLY A 22 -0.22 -10.61 14.64
C GLY A 22 -0.14 -10.29 13.14
N ILE A 23 -1.31 -10.08 12.54
CA ILE A 23 -1.45 -9.67 11.15
C ILE A 23 -2.13 -8.30 11.12
N VAL A 24 -1.59 -7.38 10.32
CA VAL A 24 -2.15 -6.06 10.07
C VAL A 24 -2.53 -5.95 8.60
N TYR A 25 -3.81 -5.73 8.33
CA TYR A 25 -4.30 -5.35 7.00
C TYR A 25 -4.48 -3.83 6.91
N ILE A 26 -3.89 -3.22 5.88
CA ILE A 26 -4.02 -1.80 5.57
C ILE A 26 -4.68 -1.67 4.21
N ASP A 27 -5.93 -1.20 4.21
CA ASP A 27 -6.67 -0.93 2.98
C ASP A 27 -6.38 0.46 2.41
N GLU A 28 -6.83 0.70 1.19
CA GLU A 28 -6.78 2.00 0.51
C GLU A 28 -5.37 2.61 0.40
N ILE A 29 -4.33 1.77 0.25
CA ILE A 29 -2.94 2.24 0.11
C ILE A 29 -2.74 3.08 -1.16
N ASP A 30 -3.59 2.85 -2.17
CA ASP A 30 -3.61 3.60 -3.42
C ASP A 30 -3.99 5.07 -3.22
N LYS A 31 -4.72 5.42 -2.14
CA LYS A 31 -5.00 6.83 -1.79
C LYS A 31 -3.78 7.58 -1.28
N LEU A 32 -2.72 6.87 -0.89
CA LEU A 32 -1.45 7.48 -0.50
C LEU A 32 -0.56 7.79 -1.70
N ALA A 33 -0.87 7.23 -2.87
CA ALA A 33 -0.16 7.49 -4.10
C ALA A 33 -0.54 8.87 -4.67
N ARG A 34 0.45 9.62 -5.13
CA ARG A 34 0.28 10.96 -5.69
C ARG A 34 -0.57 10.93 -6.96
N SER A 35 -1.60 11.78 -7.07
CA SER A 35 -2.28 12.06 -8.35
C SER A 35 -1.29 12.70 -9.32
N GLY A 36 -0.73 11.90 -10.22
CA GLY A 36 0.24 12.32 -11.23
C GLY A 36 -0.42 13.04 -12.40
N GLU A 37 -0.92 14.27 -12.22
CA GLU A 37 -1.24 15.17 -13.36
C GLU A 37 -1.47 16.63 -12.92
N ASN A 38 -0.57 17.19 -12.10
CA ASN A 38 -0.26 18.63 -11.96
C ASN A 38 0.34 18.90 -10.58
N SER A 39 1.67 18.98 -10.49
CA SER A 39 2.30 19.49 -9.27
C SER A 39 3.46 20.37 -9.66
N HIS A 40 3.14 21.58 -10.12
CA HIS A 40 4.03 22.72 -10.02
C HIS A 40 4.34 22.95 -8.53
N GLY A 41 5.51 22.50 -8.08
CA GLY A 41 6.29 23.21 -7.05
C GLY A 41 5.91 23.10 -5.57
N THR A 42 4.84 22.43 -5.15
CA THR A 42 4.57 22.20 -3.72
C THR A 42 4.80 20.73 -3.34
N ARG A 43 5.79 20.48 -2.47
CA ARG A 43 6.00 19.19 -1.81
C ARG A 43 4.74 18.85 -1.01
N ASP A 44 3.95 17.90 -1.49
CA ASP A 44 2.79 17.42 -0.77
C ASP A 44 3.25 16.45 0.33
N VAL A 45 3.16 16.89 1.58
CA VAL A 45 3.75 16.23 2.75
C VAL A 45 2.84 15.13 3.30
N GLY A 46 1.61 15.02 2.78
CA GLY A 46 0.59 14.09 3.27
C GLY A 46 0.84 12.64 2.89
N GLY A 47 0.74 12.31 1.60
CA GLY A 47 0.80 10.93 1.12
C GLY A 47 2.16 10.28 1.33
N GLU A 48 3.23 10.94 0.90
CA GLU A 48 4.61 10.44 1.06
C GLU A 48 5.01 10.33 2.54
N GLY A 49 4.64 11.32 3.37
CA GLY A 49 4.91 11.28 4.81
C GLY A 49 4.25 10.09 5.51
N VAL A 50 3.04 9.71 5.09
CA VAL A 50 2.35 8.51 5.59
C VAL A 50 3.04 7.24 5.10
N GLN A 51 3.42 7.15 3.82
CA GLN A 51 4.21 6.01 3.30
C GLN A 51 5.53 5.84 4.07
N GLN A 52 6.25 6.93 4.32
CA GLN A 52 7.52 6.94 5.05
C GLN A 52 7.40 6.52 6.52
N ALA A 53 6.33 6.92 7.19
CA ALA A 53 6.13 6.47 8.56
C ALA A 53 5.61 5.01 8.59
N LEU A 54 4.83 4.55 7.59
CA LEU A 54 4.44 3.14 7.49
C LEU A 54 5.66 2.24 7.30
N LEU A 55 6.64 2.69 6.51
CA LEU A 55 7.93 2.00 6.37
C LEU A 55 8.55 1.69 7.74
N LYS A 56 8.63 2.66 8.65
CA LYS A 56 9.21 2.43 9.99
C LYS A 56 8.56 1.27 10.76
N LEU A 57 7.27 1.02 10.54
CA LEU A 57 6.57 -0.11 11.16
C LEU A 57 6.91 -1.43 10.46
N VAL A 58 6.87 -1.44 9.12
CA VAL A 58 7.13 -2.62 8.29
C VAL A 58 8.59 -3.08 8.38
N GLU A 59 9.52 -2.15 8.55
CA GLU A 59 10.96 -2.44 8.68
C GLU A 59 11.32 -3.09 10.02
N GLY A 60 10.43 -3.01 11.01
CA GLY A 60 10.70 -3.42 12.37
C GLY A 60 11.19 -2.26 13.22
N THR A 61 10.40 -1.89 14.22
CA THR A 61 10.74 -0.89 15.23
C THR A 61 10.10 -1.23 16.56
N THR A 62 10.58 -0.62 17.64
CA THR A 62 9.93 -0.72 18.94
C THR A 62 8.95 0.44 19.11
N VAL A 63 7.66 0.13 19.16
CA VAL A 63 6.58 1.10 19.34
C VAL A 63 6.13 1.10 20.80
N LYS A 64 6.02 2.29 21.39
CA LYS A 64 5.47 2.48 22.73
C LYS A 64 3.96 2.67 22.62
N VAL A 65 3.19 1.71 23.15
CA VAL A 65 1.74 1.80 23.24
C VAL A 65 1.34 2.25 24.65
N PRO A 66 0.62 3.38 24.80
CA PRO A 66 0.13 3.81 26.10
C PRO A 66 -0.92 2.83 26.64
N ALA A 67 -0.92 2.59 27.95
CA ALA A 67 -1.89 1.69 28.55
C ALA A 67 -3.32 2.25 28.42
N LYS A 68 -4.27 1.39 28.04
CA LYS A 68 -5.65 1.77 27.81
C LYS A 68 -6.44 1.74 29.12
N GLY A 69 -7.02 2.88 29.51
CA GLY A 69 -8.10 2.94 30.50
C GLY A 69 -7.73 2.96 32.00
N ARG A 70 -6.47 2.76 32.41
CA ARG A 70 -6.03 2.98 33.81
C ARG A 70 -4.71 3.76 33.87
N LYS A 71 -4.69 4.86 34.63
CA LYS A 71 -3.50 5.72 34.83
C LYS A 71 -2.31 4.98 35.44
N ASP A 72 -2.54 3.84 36.07
CA ASP A 72 -1.52 3.11 36.85
C ASP A 72 -0.84 1.97 36.06
N GLN A 73 -1.26 1.73 34.81
CA GLN A 73 -0.64 0.69 33.98
C GLN A 73 0.56 1.23 33.21
N ALA A 74 1.66 0.49 33.25
CA ALA A 74 2.86 0.82 32.50
C ALA A 74 2.59 0.72 30.98
N PRO A 75 3.18 1.61 30.17
CA PRO A 75 3.12 1.51 28.71
C PRO A 75 3.78 0.21 28.24
N VAL A 76 3.22 -0.39 27.18
CA VAL A 76 3.73 -1.63 26.58
C VAL A 76 4.66 -1.26 25.42
N MET A 77 5.85 -1.87 25.40
CA MET A 77 6.79 -1.75 24.29
C MET A 77 6.64 -2.98 23.39
N LEU A 78 6.23 -2.77 22.14
CA LEU A 78 5.98 -3.81 21.14
C LEU A 78 7.00 -3.73 20.00
N ASP A 79 7.55 -4.89 19.63
CA ASP A 79 8.42 -5.04 18.47
C ASP A 79 7.61 -5.44 17.23
N THR A 80 7.73 -4.67 16.15
CA THR A 80 6.94 -4.92 14.93
C THR A 80 7.59 -5.89 13.94
N ARG A 81 8.80 -6.39 14.21
CA ARG A 81 9.57 -7.22 13.26
C ARG A 81 8.86 -8.50 12.79
N ASN A 82 8.03 -9.10 13.63
CA ASN A 82 7.33 -10.36 13.34
C ASN A 82 5.86 -10.17 12.94
N ILE A 83 5.40 -8.92 12.85
CA ILE A 83 4.04 -8.61 12.42
C ILE A 83 3.96 -8.73 10.91
N LEU A 84 3.02 -9.53 10.41
CA LEU A 84 2.75 -9.60 8.98
C LEU A 84 1.91 -8.40 8.55
N PHE A 85 2.47 -7.57 7.66
CA PHE A 85 1.73 -6.46 7.04
C PHE A 85 1.21 -6.87 5.66
N ILE A 86 -0.11 -6.76 5.47
CA ILE A 86 -0.78 -6.93 4.19
C ILE A 86 -1.34 -5.58 3.80
N VAL A 87 -0.99 -5.09 2.62
CA VAL A 87 -1.50 -3.81 2.09
C VAL A 87 -2.36 -4.07 0.87
N GLY A 88 -3.47 -3.34 0.76
CA GLY A 88 -4.43 -3.46 -0.33
C GLY A 88 -4.90 -2.09 -0.81
N GLY A 89 -5.43 -2.04 -2.02
CA GLY A 89 -5.99 -0.85 -2.64
C GLY A 89 -6.66 -1.21 -3.97
N ALA A 90 -7.51 -0.32 -4.48
CA ALA A 90 -8.19 -0.54 -5.76
C ALA A 90 -7.30 -0.17 -6.96
N PHE A 91 -6.29 0.69 -6.75
CA PHE A 91 -5.34 1.15 -7.76
C PHE A 91 -6.02 1.73 -9.00
N SER A 92 -7.08 2.50 -8.79
CA SER A 92 -7.85 3.12 -9.87
C SER A 92 -6.94 4.00 -10.75
N GLY A 93 -6.88 3.70 -12.04
CA GLY A 93 -6.03 4.42 -13.00
C GLY A 93 -4.68 3.75 -13.29
N LEU A 94 -4.23 2.76 -12.52
CA LEU A 94 -3.04 1.96 -12.83
C LEU A 94 -3.19 1.25 -14.18
N GLU A 95 -4.42 0.83 -14.51
CA GLU A 95 -4.84 0.25 -15.78
C GLU A 95 -4.31 1.07 -16.99
N LYS A 96 -4.42 2.40 -16.94
CA LYS A 96 -3.98 3.28 -18.02
C LYS A 96 -2.45 3.31 -18.18
N LEU A 97 -1.71 3.20 -17.07
CA LEU A 97 -0.25 3.10 -17.09
C LEU A 97 0.19 1.78 -17.72
N LEU A 98 -0.47 0.68 -17.33
CA LEU A 98 -0.22 -0.66 -17.86
C LEU A 98 -0.56 -0.75 -19.35
N GLU A 99 -1.71 -0.24 -19.78
CA GLU A 99 -2.09 -0.18 -21.20
C GLU A 99 -1.07 0.61 -22.03
N LYS A 100 -0.59 1.75 -21.52
CA LYS A 100 0.43 2.55 -22.18
C LYS A 100 1.76 1.79 -22.33
N ARG A 101 2.16 0.99 -21.33
CA ARG A 101 3.39 0.19 -21.35
C ARG A 101 3.28 -1.05 -22.23
N LEU A 102 2.17 -1.78 -22.13
CA LEU A 102 1.98 -3.09 -22.76
C LEU A 102 1.43 -3.01 -24.20
N LYS A 103 0.71 -1.94 -24.55
CA LYS A 103 0.15 -1.71 -25.89
C LYS A 103 0.67 -0.40 -26.52
N PRO A 104 2.00 -0.22 -26.67
CA PRO A 104 2.55 0.98 -27.31
C PRO A 104 2.15 1.00 -28.79
N GLY A 105 1.17 1.85 -29.17
CA GLY A 105 0.74 2.01 -30.56
C GLY A 105 -0.73 1.67 -30.87
N ALA A 106 -1.54 1.24 -29.88
CA ALA A 106 -2.98 1.01 -30.07
C ALA A 106 -3.81 2.27 -30.39
N LYS A 107 -3.16 3.45 -30.47
CA LYS A 107 -3.72 4.70 -31.01
C LYS A 107 -3.57 4.84 -32.54
N GLY A 108 -3.27 3.75 -33.25
CA GLY A 108 -3.33 3.71 -34.71
C GLY A 108 -4.76 3.45 -35.19
N ILE A 109 -5.35 4.40 -35.91
CA ILE A 109 -6.56 4.17 -36.72
C ILE A 109 -6.20 3.08 -37.75
N GLY A 110 -6.58 1.83 -37.47
CA GLY A 110 -6.23 0.67 -38.29
C GLY A 110 -7.38 -0.31 -38.30
N PHE A 111 -7.97 -0.52 -39.48
CA PHE A 111 -9.22 -1.23 -39.74
C PHE A 111 -9.15 -2.77 -39.55
N HIS A 112 -8.22 -3.29 -38.73
CA HIS A 112 -7.93 -4.73 -38.57
C HIS A 112 -7.56 -5.10 -37.12
N SER A 113 -8.37 -4.74 -36.13
CA SER A 113 -8.30 -5.41 -34.82
C SER A 113 -9.22 -6.64 -34.83
N THR A 114 -8.63 -7.82 -34.66
CA THR A 114 -9.37 -9.06 -34.42
C THR A 114 -10.13 -8.92 -33.11
N HIS A 115 -11.41 -8.57 -33.20
CA HIS A 115 -12.32 -8.51 -32.07
C HIS A 115 -12.56 -9.94 -31.59
N THR A 116 -11.83 -10.35 -30.56
CA THR A 116 -12.30 -11.45 -29.70
C THR A 116 -13.30 -10.82 -28.71
N PRO A 117 -14.42 -11.49 -28.41
CA PRO A 117 -15.34 -11.01 -27.39
C PRO A 117 -14.69 -11.24 -26.02
N ASP A 118 -13.79 -10.35 -25.62
CA ASP A 118 -13.14 -10.46 -24.31
C ASP A 118 -14.12 -10.04 -23.21
N ASP A 119 -14.22 -10.88 -22.18
CA ASP A 119 -14.81 -10.50 -20.90
C ASP A 119 -13.96 -9.35 -20.32
N PRO A 120 -14.52 -8.14 -20.15
CA PRO A 120 -13.78 -6.99 -19.63
C PRO A 120 -13.10 -7.26 -18.28
N LYS A 121 -13.64 -8.18 -17.47
CA LYS A 121 -13.03 -8.59 -16.20
C LYS A 121 -11.80 -9.45 -16.41
N ALA A 122 -11.86 -10.40 -17.34
CA ALA A 122 -10.72 -11.26 -17.67
C ALA A 122 -9.55 -10.44 -18.24
N ASP A 123 -9.84 -9.43 -19.04
CA ASP A 123 -8.82 -8.52 -19.57
C ASP A 123 -8.17 -7.64 -18.50
N LYS A 124 -8.95 -7.13 -17.53
CA LYS A 124 -8.38 -6.41 -16.38
C LYS A 124 -7.47 -7.30 -15.54
N LEU A 125 -7.89 -8.52 -15.24
CA LEU A 125 -7.07 -9.47 -14.47
C LEU A 125 -5.75 -9.78 -15.17
N ARG A 126 -5.79 -10.03 -16.49
CA ARG A 126 -4.58 -10.20 -17.33
C ARG A 126 -3.69 -8.95 -17.33
N LEU A 127 -4.27 -7.76 -17.26
CA LEU A 127 -3.52 -6.53 -17.21
C LEU A 127 -2.78 -6.38 -15.87
N PHE A 128 -3.47 -6.61 -14.75
CA PHE A 128 -2.87 -6.50 -13.41
C PHE A 128 -1.85 -7.62 -13.12
N SER A 129 -1.95 -8.79 -13.76
CA SER A 129 -0.92 -9.83 -13.62
C SER A 129 0.44 -9.43 -14.20
N GLU A 130 0.48 -8.40 -15.04
CA GLU A 130 1.71 -7.89 -15.68
C GLU A 130 2.32 -6.70 -14.93
N VAL A 131 1.80 -6.32 -13.75
CA VAL A 131 2.27 -5.17 -12.96
C VAL A 131 3.75 -5.32 -12.60
N GLN A 132 4.52 -4.26 -12.82
CA GLN A 132 5.91 -4.15 -12.41
C GLN A 132 6.08 -3.07 -11.34
N PRO A 133 7.13 -3.15 -10.49
CA PRO A 133 7.44 -2.10 -9.49
C PRO A 133 7.50 -0.69 -10.10
N GLU A 134 7.99 -0.58 -11.33
CA GLU A 134 8.08 0.67 -12.06
C GLU A 134 6.70 1.29 -12.35
N ASP A 135 5.66 0.49 -12.57
CA ASP A 135 4.30 0.98 -12.76
C ASP A 135 3.75 1.59 -11.46
N LEU A 136 4.02 0.95 -10.33
CA LEU A 136 3.64 1.43 -9.00
C LEU A 136 4.36 2.72 -8.62
N ARG A 137 5.62 2.86 -9.05
CA ARG A 137 6.40 4.10 -8.91
C ARG A 137 5.78 5.24 -9.72
N HIS A 138 5.42 4.97 -10.97
CA HIS A 138 4.71 5.96 -11.81
C HIS A 138 3.31 6.28 -11.29
N PHE A 139 2.66 5.32 -10.65
CA PHE A 139 1.37 5.51 -9.98
C PHE A 139 1.48 6.43 -8.75
N GLY A 140 2.65 6.51 -8.12
CA GLY A 140 2.93 7.48 -7.05
C GLY A 140 3.30 6.86 -5.70
N LEU A 141 3.61 5.56 -5.66
CA LEU A 141 4.25 4.95 -4.49
C LEU A 141 5.77 5.19 -4.53
N ILE A 142 6.38 5.40 -3.36
CA ILE A 142 7.84 5.58 -3.29
C ILE A 142 8.58 4.25 -3.47
N PRO A 143 9.77 4.24 -4.09
CA PRO A 143 10.53 3.01 -4.32
C PRO A 143 10.83 2.21 -3.05
N GLU A 144 11.11 2.90 -1.94
CA GLU A 144 11.39 2.28 -0.65
C GLU A 144 10.19 1.50 -0.13
N PHE A 145 8.98 2.07 -0.29
CA PHE A 145 7.73 1.43 0.10
C PHE A 145 7.47 0.18 -0.72
N ILE A 146 7.60 0.26 -2.05
CA ILE A 146 7.44 -0.88 -2.96
C ILE A 146 8.44 -2.01 -2.59
N GLY A 147 9.70 -1.66 -2.30
CA GLY A 147 10.74 -2.63 -1.95
C GLY A 147 10.50 -3.39 -0.63
N ARG A 148 9.56 -2.95 0.21
CA ARG A 148 9.18 -3.65 1.45
C ARG A 148 8.01 -4.63 1.27
N PHE A 149 7.39 -4.66 0.09
CA PHE A 149 6.31 -5.58 -0.27
C PHE A 149 6.70 -6.39 -1.51
N PRO A 150 7.55 -7.42 -1.36
CA PRO A 150 8.01 -8.26 -2.47
C PRO A 150 6.95 -9.24 -2.97
#